data_AF-A0A552JV92-F1
#
_entry.id   AF-A0A552JV92-F1
#
_cell.length_a   1.000
_cell.length_b   1.000
_cell.length_c   1.000
_cell.angle_alpha   90.00
_cell.angle_beta   90.00
_cell.angle_gamma   90.00
#
_symmetry.space_group_name_H-M   'P 1'
#
loop_
_entity.id
_entity.type
_entity.pdbx_description
1 polymer ?
#
loop_
_entity_poly.entity_id
_entity_poly.type
_entity_poly.pdbx_seq_one_letter_code
_entity_poly.pdbx_strand_id
1 'polypeptide(L)'
;MVIDFLPFTINIFPAFIAGSCLWSLALYLGLAGVRNWFIEIFYRWFNFAERFLYTSLEEFEKTRIARESQNAFYASIFSIIPFLILGGFSDWLIEISLGKSWPISVGILACVASGVYELGRQDGSGNQ
;
A
#
# COMPACT_ATOMS: atom_id res chain seq x y z
N MET A 1 2.99 -18.57 -14.72
CA MET A 1 4.21 -19.07 -14.06
C MET A 1 3.80 -19.64 -12.72
N VAL A 2 4.23 -20.86 -12.39
CA VAL A 2 3.94 -21.46 -11.08
C VAL A 2 5.13 -21.19 -10.19
N ILE A 3 4.90 -20.60 -9.02
CA ILE A 3 5.91 -20.47 -7.97
C ILE A 3 5.55 -21.47 -6.89
N ASP A 4 6.38 -22.49 -6.74
CA ASP A 4 6.25 -23.49 -5.67
C ASP A 4 6.99 -22.98 -4.43
N PHE A 5 6.26 -22.42 -3.48
CA PHE A 5 6.78 -21.99 -2.20
C PHE A 5 6.06 -22.80 -1.10
N LEU A 6 6.64 -23.94 -0.72
CA LEU A 6 6.21 -24.85 0.37
C LEU A 6 5.26 -24.22 1.41
N PRO A 7 4.09 -24.80 1.78
CA PRO A 7 3.21 -25.77 1.13
C PRO A 7 2.23 -25.12 0.12
N PHE A 8 2.55 -23.94 -0.40
CA PHE A 8 1.64 -23.12 -1.20
C PHE A 8 2.04 -23.13 -2.68
N THR A 9 1.13 -23.61 -3.53
CA THR A 9 1.24 -23.44 -4.99
C THR A 9 0.65 -22.10 -5.38
N ILE A 10 1.50 -21.14 -5.77
CA ILE A 10 1.06 -19.82 -6.25
C ILE A 10 1.08 -19.84 -7.77
N ASN A 11 -0.10 -19.69 -8.35
CA ASN A 11 -0.33 -19.72 -9.78
C ASN A 11 -0.39 -18.30 -10.33
N ILE A 12 0.75 -17.77 -10.80
CA ILE A 12 0.81 -16.43 -11.38
C ILE A 12 0.28 -16.47 -12.82
N PHE A 13 -1.01 -16.14 -12.95
CA PHE A 13 -1.72 -15.92 -14.21
C PHE A 13 -2.16 -14.45 -14.30
N PRO A 14 -2.48 -13.92 -15.49
CA PRO A 14 -2.95 -12.53 -15.64
C PRO A 14 -4.14 -12.18 -14.74
N ALA A 15 -5.03 -13.13 -14.50
CA ALA A 15 -6.17 -12.99 -13.59
C ALA A 15 -5.74 -12.73 -12.14
N PHE A 16 -4.74 -13.47 -11.65
CA PHE A 16 -4.18 -13.28 -10.30
C PHE A 16 -3.59 -11.89 -10.13
N ILE A 17 -2.84 -11.40 -11.13
CA ILE A 17 -2.26 -10.04 -11.10
C ILE A 17 -3.38 -8.99 -11.08
N ALA A 18 -4.41 -9.16 -11.92
CA ALA A 18 -5.54 -8.23 -11.98
C ALA A 18 -6.31 -8.18 -10.64
N GLY A 19 -6.60 -9.34 -10.06
CA GLY A 19 -7.29 -9.44 -8.78
C GLY A 19 -6.44 -8.92 -7.62
N SER A 20 -5.13 -9.23 -7.60
CA SER A 20 -4.18 -8.66 -6.64
C SER A 20 -4.16 -7.13 -6.68
N CYS A 21 -4.17 -6.53 -7.86
CA CYS A 21 -4.23 -5.08 -8.03
C CYS A 21 -5.55 -4.49 -7.51
N LEU A 22 -6.67 -5.16 -7.75
CA LEU A 22 -7.98 -4.75 -7.22
C LEU A 22 -7.98 -4.77 -5.69
N TRP A 23 -7.54 -5.88 -5.09
CA TRP A 23 -7.46 -5.99 -3.64
C TRP A 23 -6.48 -4.98 -3.02
N SER A 24 -5.34 -4.75 -3.67
CA SER A 24 -4.38 -3.73 -3.24
C SER A 24 -5.03 -2.35 -3.19
N LEU A 25 -5.76 -1.98 -4.24
CA LEU A 25 -6.48 -0.71 -4.32
C LEU A 25 -7.59 -0.63 -3.27
N ALA A 26 -8.41 -1.67 -3.13
CA ALA A 26 -9.48 -1.73 -2.14
C ALA A 26 -8.95 -1.51 -0.72
N LEU A 27 -7.89 -2.24 -0.34
CA LEU A 27 -7.26 -2.10 0.97
C LEU A 27 -6.62 -0.73 1.16
N TYR A 28 -5.95 -0.19 0.14
CA TYR A 28 -5.33 1.14 0.20
C TYR A 28 -6.36 2.27 0.42
N LEU A 29 -7.55 2.13 -0.18
CA LEU A 29 -8.64 3.08 0.01
C LEU A 29 -9.37 2.86 1.35
N GLY A 30 -9.71 1.62 1.67
CA GLY A 30 -10.53 1.28 2.83
C GLY A 30 -9.82 1.43 4.16
N LEU A 31 -8.49 1.29 4.18
CA LEU A 31 -7.67 1.32 5.40
C LEU A 31 -6.82 2.60 5.48
N ALA A 32 -7.45 3.77 5.34
CA ALA A 32 -6.76 5.07 5.36
C ALA A 32 -5.87 5.29 6.60
N GLY A 33 -6.28 4.79 7.78
CA GLY A 33 -5.44 4.84 8.99
C GLY A 33 -4.15 4.02 8.85
N VAL A 34 -4.25 2.81 8.30
CA VAL A 34 -3.08 1.93 8.05
C VAL A 34 -2.18 2.53 6.97
N ARG A 35 -2.78 3.11 5.92
CA ARG A 35 -2.05 3.83 4.88
C ARG A 35 -1.20 4.95 5.49
N ASN A 36 -1.82 5.83 6.29
CA ASN A 36 -1.10 6.94 6.91
C ASN A 36 -0.01 6.45 7.87
N TRP A 37 -0.28 5.36 8.62
CA TRP A 37 0.73 4.73 9.48
C TRP A 37 1.95 4.24 8.69
N PHE A 38 1.76 3.59 7.53
CA PHE A 38 2.87 3.21 6.66
C PHE A 38 3.65 4.43 6.13
N ILE A 39 2.94 5.49 5.72
CA ILE A 39 3.58 6.74 5.28
C ILE A 39 4.46 7.31 6.40
N GLU A 40 3.97 7.35 7.63
CA GLU A 40 4.77 7.84 8.77
C GLU A 40 5.99 6.97 9.05
N ILE A 41 5.87 5.64 8.97
CA ILE A 41 7.00 4.73 9.15
C ILE A 41 8.06 4.99 8.08
N PHE A 42 7.68 5.03 6.81
CA PHE A 42 8.62 5.26 5.73
C PHE A 42 9.24 6.66 5.82
N TYR A 43 8.46 7.67 6.18
CA TYR A 43 8.95 9.03 6.37
C TYR A 43 10.00 9.10 7.49
N ARG A 44 9.72 8.49 8.65
CA ARG A 44 10.67 8.41 9.76
C ARG A 44 11.92 7.63 9.39
N TRP A 45 11.76 6.53 8.65
CA TRP A 45 12.87 5.70 8.20
C TRP A 45 13.76 6.43 7.19
N PHE A 46 13.19 7.13 6.20
CA PHE A 46 13.97 7.94 5.24
C PHE A 46 14.71 9.08 5.93
N ASN A 47 14.05 9.81 6.83
CA ASN A 47 14.71 10.85 7.62
C ASN A 47 15.83 10.29 8.52
N PHE A 48 15.66 9.08 9.05
CA PHE A 48 16.71 8.40 9.81
C PHE A 48 17.88 7.98 8.92
N ALA A 49 17.60 7.34 7.78
CA ALA A 49 18.61 6.90 6.82
C ALA A 49 19.43 8.08 6.27
N GLU A 50 18.78 9.21 5.96
CA GLU A 50 19.47 10.43 5.52
C GLU A 50 20.45 10.95 6.56
N ARG A 51 20.15 10.88 7.86
CA ARG A 51 21.08 11.32 8.92
C ARG A 51 22.38 10.54 8.95
N PHE A 52 22.42 9.29 8.46
CA PHE A 52 23.67 8.53 8.34
C PHE A 52 24.54 8.95 7.17
N LEU A 53 23.97 9.62 6.17
CA LEU A 53 24.69 10.08 4.98
C LEU A 53 25.45 11.38 5.21
N TYR A 54 25.19 12.10 6.32
CA TYR A 54 25.84 13.38 6.61
C TYR A 54 26.96 13.24 7.65
N THR A 55 28.11 13.82 7.31
CA THR A 55 29.27 13.92 8.22
C THR A 55 29.30 15.27 8.96
N SER A 56 28.53 16.29 8.51
CA SER A 56 28.44 17.60 9.15
C SER A 56 26.99 18.10 9.29
N LEU A 57 26.68 18.75 10.43
CA LEU A 57 25.34 19.27 10.76
C LEU A 57 24.93 20.49 9.91
N GLU A 58 25.91 21.25 9.43
CA GLU A 58 25.72 22.51 8.70
C GLU A 58 25.20 22.28 7.26
N GLU A 59 25.64 21.19 6.63
CA GLU A 59 25.17 20.74 5.30
C GLU A 59 23.75 20.17 5.36
N PHE A 60 23.41 19.51 6.47
CA PHE A 60 22.08 18.98 6.74
C PHE A 60 21.05 20.09 6.90
N GLU A 61 21.33 21.12 7.73
CA GLU A 61 20.38 22.22 7.95
C GLU A 61 20.11 23.04 6.69
N LYS A 62 21.12 23.23 5.83
CA LYS A 62 20.99 24.01 4.59
C LYS A 62 20.06 23.35 3.56
N THR A 63 19.96 22.01 3.56
CA THR A 63 19.18 21.24 2.57
C THR A 63 17.91 20.60 3.15
N ARG A 64 17.68 20.78 4.46
CA ARG A 64 16.66 20.09 5.24
C ARG A 64 15.24 20.20 4.67
N ILE A 65 14.75 21.40 4.39
CA ILE A 65 13.35 21.63 3.97
C ILE A 65 13.06 20.96 2.62
N ALA A 66 14.00 21.06 1.68
CA ALA A 66 13.84 20.46 0.35
C ALA A 66 13.89 18.93 0.40
N ARG A 67 14.65 18.34 1.32
CA ARG A 67 14.76 16.88 1.48
C ARG A 67 13.63 16.28 2.32
N GLU A 68 13.18 16.96 3.39
CA GLU A 68 12.01 16.51 4.16
C GLU A 68 10.75 16.39 3.27
N SER A 69 10.55 17.32 2.33
CA SER A 69 9.44 17.23 1.36
C SER A 69 9.62 16.07 0.36
N GLN A 70 10.84 15.80 -0.11
CA GLN A 70 11.14 14.62 -0.93
C GLN A 70 10.90 13.32 -0.18
N ASN A 71 11.35 13.22 1.08
CA ASN A 71 11.14 12.04 1.90
C ASN A 71 9.66 11.79 2.18
N ALA A 72 8.88 12.84 2.41
CA ALA A 72 7.42 12.72 2.56
C ALA A 72 6.77 12.20 1.26
N PHE A 73 7.22 12.68 0.10
CA PHE A 73 6.76 12.20 -1.20
C PHE A 73 7.15 10.73 -1.46
N TYR A 74 8.40 10.36 -1.23
CA TYR A 74 8.85 8.98 -1.35
C TYR A 74 8.13 8.07 -0.37
N ALA A 75 7.89 8.52 0.87
CA ALA A 75 7.15 7.74 1.87
C ALA A 75 5.72 7.43 1.40
N SER A 76 5.05 8.41 0.78
CA SER A 76 3.74 8.21 0.15
C SER A 76 3.79 7.13 -0.94
N ILE A 77 4.77 7.16 -1.84
CA ILE A 77 4.91 6.15 -2.91
C ILE A 77 5.23 4.77 -2.34
N PHE A 78 6.20 4.69 -1.44
CA PHE A 78 6.63 3.41 -0.85
C PHE A 78 5.54 2.79 0.03
N SER A 79 4.61 3.59 0.55
CA SER A 79 3.43 3.09 1.28
C SER A 79 2.57 2.14 0.44
N ILE A 80 2.64 2.21 -0.90
CA ILE A 80 1.89 1.33 -1.81
C ILE A 80 2.41 -0.12 -1.74
N ILE A 81 3.71 -0.33 -1.49
CA ILE A 81 4.34 -1.66 -1.53
C ILE A 81 3.70 -2.65 -0.53
N PRO A 82 3.51 -2.30 0.76
CA PRO A 82 2.76 -3.14 1.69
C PRO A 82 1.37 -3.54 1.18
N PHE A 83 0.64 -2.63 0.54
CA PHE A 83 -0.69 -2.94 0.00
C PHE A 83 -0.64 -3.86 -1.22
N LEU A 84 0.41 -3.78 -2.05
CA LEU A 84 0.61 -4.75 -3.13
C LEU A 84 0.81 -6.18 -2.60
N ILE A 85 1.58 -6.31 -1.51
CA ILE A 85 1.79 -7.60 -0.85
C ILE A 85 0.48 -8.11 -0.24
N LEU A 86 -0.22 -7.25 0.51
CA LEU A 86 -1.51 -7.61 1.13
C LEU A 86 -2.58 -7.92 0.07
N GLY A 87 -2.62 -7.18 -1.03
CA GLY A 87 -3.56 -7.42 -2.11
C GLY A 87 -3.33 -8.76 -2.80
N GLY A 88 -2.07 -9.13 -3.06
CA GLY A 88 -1.74 -10.46 -3.56
C GLY A 88 -2.11 -11.58 -2.58
N PHE A 89 -1.92 -11.35 -1.27
CA PHE A 89 -2.33 -12.29 -0.24
C PHE A 89 -3.87 -12.44 -0.17
N SER A 90 -4.61 -11.33 -0.25
CA SER A 90 -6.07 -11.33 -0.27
C SER A 90 -6.62 -12.05 -1.50
N ASP A 91 -6.06 -11.78 -2.68
CA ASP A 91 -6.45 -12.46 -3.92
C ASP A 91 -6.29 -13.97 -3.81
N TRP A 92 -5.10 -14.39 -3.35
CA TRP A 92 -4.76 -15.79 -3.11
C TRP A 92 -5.68 -16.46 -2.09
N LEU A 93 -6.01 -15.78 -0.98
CA LEU A 93 -6.90 -16.30 0.06
C LEU A 93 -8.33 -16.52 -0.45
N ILE A 94 -8.83 -15.59 -1.27
CA ILE A 94 -10.15 -15.71 -1.89
C ILE A 94 -10.16 -16.83 -2.94
N GLU A 95 -9.08 -16.98 -3.71
CA GLU A 95 -8.96 -18.05 -4.70
C GLU A 95 -9.03 -19.43 -4.04
N ILE A 96 -8.32 -19.63 -2.93
CA ILE A 96 -8.32 -20.90 -2.18
C ILE A 96 -9.66 -21.19 -1.53
N SER A 97 -10.34 -20.16 -1.00
CA SER A 97 -11.60 -20.34 -0.26
C SER A 97 -12.83 -20.51 -1.16
N LEU A 98 -12.95 -19.69 -2.19
CA LEU A 98 -14.17 -19.56 -3.01
C LEU A 98 -13.96 -20.03 -4.46
N GLY A 99 -12.72 -20.16 -4.92
CA GLY A 99 -12.36 -20.60 -6.27
C GLY A 99 -11.94 -19.46 -7.20
N LYS A 100 -11.45 -19.83 -8.40
CA LYS A 100 -10.69 -18.96 -9.31
C LYS A 100 -11.35 -17.66 -9.79
N SER A 101 -12.68 -17.62 -9.88
CA SER A 101 -13.40 -16.44 -10.42
C SER A 101 -13.81 -15.41 -9.37
N TRP A 102 -13.79 -15.78 -8.10
CA TRP A 102 -14.24 -14.93 -7.00
C TRP A 102 -13.30 -13.77 -6.64
N PRO A 103 -11.96 -13.91 -6.70
CA PRO A 103 -11.07 -12.84 -6.28
C PRO A 103 -11.29 -11.53 -7.03
N ILE A 104 -11.51 -11.61 -8.35
CA ILE A 104 -11.78 -10.44 -9.20
C ILE A 104 -13.14 -9.83 -8.87
N SER A 105 -14.21 -10.63 -8.88
CA SER A 105 -15.57 -10.12 -8.66
C SER A 105 -15.74 -9.49 -7.27
N VAL A 106 -15.23 -10.15 -6.24
CA VAL A 106 -15.26 -9.63 -4.86
C VAL A 106 -14.31 -8.44 -4.72
N GLY A 107 -13.14 -8.48 -5.38
CA GLY A 107 -12.20 -7.36 -5.41
C GLY A 107 -12.81 -6.09 -6.01
N ILE A 108 -13.59 -6.20 -7.09
CA ILE A 108 -14.33 -5.06 -7.67
C ILE A 108 -15.33 -4.50 -6.66
N LEU A 109 -16.12 -5.36 -6.00
CA LEU A 109 -17.06 -4.93 -4.97
C LEU A 109 -16.34 -4.25 -3.80
N ALA A 110 -15.20 -4.79 -3.38
CA ALA A 110 -14.38 -4.22 -2.33
C ALA A 110 -13.83 -2.84 -2.72
N CYS A 111 -13.39 -2.66 -3.97
CA CYS A 111 -12.98 -1.35 -4.50
C CYS A 111 -14.11 -0.33 -4.45
N VAL A 112 -15.30 -0.71 -4.93
CA VAL A 112 -16.48 0.18 -4.93
C VAL A 112 -16.86 0.56 -3.50
N ALA A 113 -16.98 -0.43 -2.61
CA ALA A 113 -17.32 -0.19 -1.20
C ALA A 113 -16.27 0.70 -0.50
N SER A 114 -14.99 0.41 -0.69
CA SER A 114 -13.89 1.17 -0.10
C SER A 114 -13.80 2.59 -0.65
N GLY A 115 -14.08 2.77 -1.94
CA GLY A 115 -14.15 4.09 -2.57
C GLY A 115 -15.29 4.94 -1.99
N VAL A 116 -16.49 4.37 -1.85
CA VAL A 116 -17.63 5.05 -1.21
C VAL A 116 -17.32 5.38 0.25
N TYR A 117 -16.74 4.42 0.98
CA TYR A 117 -16.34 4.62 2.38
C TYR A 117 -15.32 5.75 2.54
N GLU A 118 -14.25 5.77 1.73
CA GLU A 118 -13.20 6.79 1.82
C GLU A 118 -13.76 8.18 1.48
N LEU A 119 -14.64 8.29 0.48
CA LEU A 119 -15.33 9.55 0.18
C LEU A 119 -16.17 10.03 1.38
N GLY A 120 -16.97 9.14 1.97
CA GLY A 120 -17.77 9.47 3.15
C GLY A 120 -16.92 9.84 4.36
N ARG A 121 -15.78 9.18 4.58
CA ARG A 121 -14.83 9.48 5.65
C ARG A 121 -14.21 10.87 5.46
N GLN A 122 -13.83 11.22 4.24
CA GLN A 122 -13.27 12.53 3.91
C GLN A 122 -14.28 13.65 4.13
N ASP A 123 -15.52 13.47 3.65
CA ASP A 123 -16.60 14.45 3.85
C ASP A 123 -16.91 14.66 5.35
N GLY A 124 -16.99 13.59 6.13
CA GLY A 124 -17.18 13.67 7.57
C GLY A 124 -16.00 14.30 8.34
N SER A 125 -14.79 14.28 7.78
CA SER A 125 -13.60 14.90 8.38
C SER A 125 -13.43 16.38 7.98
N GLY A 126 -13.97 16.79 6.83
CA GLY A 126 -13.90 18.16 6.31
C GLY A 126 -15.03 19.07 6.80
N ASN A 127 -16.05 18.53 7.47
CA ASN A 127 -17.20 19.26 7.99
C ASN A 127 -17.11 19.56 9.51
N GLN A 128 -15.88 19.61 10.04
CA GLN A 128 -15.53 20.10 11.38
C GLN A 128 -14.57 21.29 11.26
#